data_AF-A0A2P8QVK4-F1
#
_entry.id   AF-A0A2P8QVK4-F1
#
_cell.length_a   1.000
_cell.length_b   1.000
_cell.length_c   1.000
_cell.angle_alpha   90.00
_cell.angle_beta   90.00
_cell.angle_gamma   90.00
#
_symmetry.space_group_name_H-M   'P 1'
#
loop_
_entity.id
_entity.type
_entity.pdbx_description
1 polymer ?
#
loop_
_entity_poly.entity_id
_entity_poly.type
_entity_poly.pdbx_seq_one_letter_code
_entity_poly.pdbx_strand_id
1 'polypeptide(L)'
;MEDFNFITPLGLFAGVLTTIAYLPQLIKTWKTKSAHDLSWSMLIVLCTGIILWLVYGFYVHDIPIIAANIVTFIFAGMILMLKIRYKSDPSEEN
;
A
#
# COMPACT_ATOMS: atom_id res chain seq x y z
N MET A 1 -29.65 17.82 -16.88
CA MET A 1 -28.53 17.11 -17.51
C MET A 1 -27.70 16.63 -16.33
N GLU A 2 -27.60 15.32 -16.08
CA GLU A 2 -26.68 14.84 -15.04
C GLU A 2 -25.27 15.20 -15.49
N ASP A 3 -24.64 16.16 -14.82
CA ASP A 3 -23.25 16.52 -15.10
C ASP A 3 -22.39 15.28 -14.87
N PHE A 4 -21.76 14.79 -15.94
CA PHE A 4 -20.86 13.65 -15.89
C PHE A 4 -19.71 13.99 -14.92
N ASN A 5 -19.78 13.45 -13.69
CA ASN A 5 -18.88 13.85 -12.62
C ASN A 5 -17.54 13.12 -12.78
N PHE A 6 -16.64 13.70 -13.57
CA PHE A 6 -15.33 13.14 -13.94
C PHE A 6 -14.40 12.87 -12.74
N ILE A 7 -14.72 13.43 -11.57
CA ILE A 7 -13.91 13.31 -10.35
C ILE A 7 -13.82 11.84 -9.87
N THR A 8 -14.92 11.09 -9.85
CA THR A 8 -14.93 9.71 -9.34
C THR A 8 -14.10 8.76 -10.21
N PRO A 9 -14.28 8.70 -11.55
CA PRO A 9 -13.42 7.89 -12.41
C PRO A 9 -11.95 8.29 -12.34
N LEU A 10 -11.64 9.59 -12.26
CA LEU A 10 -10.27 10.09 -12.11
C LEU A 10 -9.64 9.59 -10.80
N GLY A 11 -10.37 9.70 -9.69
CA GLY A 11 -9.91 9.23 -8.39
C GLY A 11 -9.68 7.72 -8.35
N LEU A 12 -10.59 6.94 -8.95
CA LEU A 12 -10.43 5.48 -9.06
C LEU A 12 -9.22 5.11 -9.92
N PHE A 13 -9.03 5.79 -11.05
CA PHE A 13 -7.89 5.53 -11.94
C PHE A 13 -6.56 5.90 -11.27
N ALA A 14 -6.50 7.04 -10.60
CA ALA A 14 -5.35 7.43 -9.79
C ALA A 14 -5.05 6.37 -8.71
N GLY A 15 -6.08 5.94 -7.98
CA GLY A 15 -5.99 4.89 -6.98
C GLY A 15 -5.46 3.56 -7.52
N VAL A 16 -5.92 3.13 -8.70
CA VAL A 16 -5.43 1.91 -9.37
C VAL A 16 -3.95 2.03 -9.68
N LEU A 17 -3.53 3.14 -10.31
CA LEU A 17 -2.12 3.35 -10.69
C LEU A 17 -1.20 3.36 -9.46
N THR A 18 -1.57 4.09 -8.41
CA THR A 18 -0.76 4.17 -7.19
C THR A 18 -0.72 2.85 -6.44
N THR A 19 -1.83 2.09 -6.43
CA THR A 19 -1.89 0.82 -5.71
C THR A 19 -1.11 -0.28 -6.44
N ILE A 20 -1.24 -0.38 -7.76
CA ILE A 20 -0.52 -1.39 -8.56
C ILE A 20 0.99 -1.15 -8.51
N ALA A 21 1.47 0.06 -8.26
CA ALA A 21 2.90 0.34 -8.09
C ALA A 21 3.55 -0.46 -6.94
N TYR A 22 2.79 -0.90 -5.93
CA TYR A 22 3.31 -1.75 -4.85
C TYR A 22 3.39 -3.24 -5.23
N LEU A 23 2.65 -3.68 -6.25
CA LEU A 23 2.59 -5.08 -6.65
C LEU A 23 3.95 -5.61 -7.16
N PRO A 24 4.72 -4.89 -8.01
CA PRO A 24 6.08 -5.31 -8.38
C PRO A 24 7.00 -5.49 -7.18
N GLN A 25 6.92 -4.61 -6.18
CA GLN A 25 7.75 -4.69 -4.98
C GLN A 25 7.36 -5.91 -4.14
N LEU A 26 6.06 -6.16 -3.95
CA LEU A 26 5.56 -7.35 -3.27
C LEU A 26 6.03 -8.65 -3.97
N ILE A 27 5.91 -8.71 -5.29
CA ILE A 27 6.35 -9.86 -6.09
C ILE A 27 7.86 -10.05 -5.97
N LYS A 28 8.66 -8.97 -6.07
CA LYS A 28 10.11 -9.03 -5.91
C LYS A 28 10.49 -9.60 -4.55
N THR A 29 9.92 -9.06 -3.47
CA THR A 29 10.20 -9.53 -2.10
C THR A 29 9.78 -10.99 -1.92
N TRP A 30 8.63 -11.40 -2.45
CA TRP A 30 8.18 -12.79 -2.33
C TRP A 30 9.01 -13.78 -3.16
N LYS A 31 9.49 -13.39 -4.34
CA LYS A 31 10.34 -14.23 -5.21
C LYS A 31 11.76 -14.36 -4.68
N THR A 32 12.37 -13.23 -4.29
CA THR A 32 13.76 -13.21 -3.79
C THR A 32 13.91 -13.70 -2.37
N LYS A 33 12.79 -13.86 -1.64
CA LYS A 33 12.78 -14.19 -0.20
C LYS A 33 13.62 -13.21 0.64
N SER A 34 13.81 -11.99 0.15
CA SER A 34 14.59 -10.95 0.82
C SER A 34 13.83 -9.63 0.78
N ALA A 35 13.90 -8.92 1.90
CA ALA A 35 13.37 -7.57 2.04
C ALA A 35 14.43 -6.62 2.63
N HIS A 36 15.72 -6.97 2.54
CA HIS A 36 16.80 -6.23 3.19
C HIS A 36 16.84 -4.75 2.77
N ASP A 37 16.63 -4.49 1.47
CA ASP A 37 16.55 -3.15 0.86
C ASP A 37 15.42 -2.26 1.42
N LEU A 38 14.42 -2.83 2.11
CA LEU A 38 13.26 -2.09 2.60
C LEU A 38 13.50 -1.56 4.02
N SER A 39 13.36 -0.25 4.16
CA SER A 39 13.43 0.45 5.44
C SER A 39 12.21 0.15 6.33
N TRP A 40 12.47 -0.25 7.58
CA TRP A 40 11.42 -0.43 8.61
C TRP A 40 10.65 0.86 8.85
N SER A 41 11.36 1.99 8.97
CA SER A 41 10.75 3.29 9.20
C SER A 41 9.82 3.68 8.05
N MET A 42 10.22 3.40 6.81
CA MET A 42 9.38 3.64 5.63
C MET A 42 8.07 2.86 5.71
N LEU A 43 8.14 1.55 5.97
CA LEU A 43 6.95 0.70 6.02
C LEU A 43 6.00 1.08 7.18
N ILE A 44 6.54 1.42 8.35
CA ILE A 44 5.74 1.86 9.50
C ILE A 44 5.01 3.16 9.17
N VAL A 45 5.74 4.18 8.71
CA VAL A 45 5.16 5.49 8.36
C VAL A 45 4.11 5.32 7.25
N LEU A 46 4.39 4.49 6.23
CA LEU A 46 3.45 4.20 5.15
C LEU A 46 2.16 3.55 5.68
N CYS A 47 2.26 2.50 6.48
CA CYS A 47 1.10 1.81 7.05
C CYS A 47 0.26 2.75 7.94
N THR A 48 0.91 3.54 8.79
CA THR A 48 0.21 4.55 9.61
C THR A 48 -0.48 5.60 8.75
N GLY A 49 0.21 6.11 7.72
CA GLY A 49 -0.36 7.08 6.78
C GLY A 49 -1.58 6.54 6.05
N ILE A 50 -1.54 5.28 5.57
CA ILE A 50 -2.68 4.63 4.91
C ILE A 50 -3.87 4.49 5.87
N ILE A 51 -3.63 4.12 7.13
CA ILE A 51 -4.70 4.04 8.14
C ILE A 51 -5.34 5.42 8.34
N LEU A 52 -4.54 6.49 8.44
CA LEU A 52 -5.05 7.85 8.57
C LEU A 52 -5.85 8.27 7.33
N TRP A 53 -5.40 7.91 6.12
CA TRP A 53 -6.14 8.15 4.87
C TRP A 53 -7.47 7.40 4.81
N LEU A 54 -7.54 6.17 5.34
CA LEU A 54 -8.80 5.44 5.46
C LEU A 54 -9.77 6.15 6.40
N VAL A 55 -9.32 6.54 7.59
CA VAL A 55 -10.13 7.30 8.54
C VAL A 55 -10.63 8.60 7.91
N TYR A 56 -9.74 9.33 7.23
CA TYR A 56 -10.09 10.54 6.50
C TYR A 56 -11.12 10.27 5.40
N GLY A 57 -10.91 9.25 4.55
CA GLY A 57 -11.81 8.88 3.46
C GLY A 57 -13.22 8.55 3.94
N PHE A 58 -13.33 7.83 5.05
CA PHE A 58 -14.63 7.57 5.69
C PHE A 58 -15.29 8.85 6.20
N TYR A 59 -14.51 9.79 6.77
CA TYR A 59 -15.03 11.07 7.26
C TYR A 59 -15.54 11.98 6.13
N VAL A 60 -14.88 11.98 4.97
CA VAL A 60 -15.30 12.77 3.80
C VAL A 60 -16.22 12.02 2.82
N HIS A 61 -16.58 10.77 3.13
CA HIS A 61 -17.40 9.90 2.29
C HIS A 61 -16.89 9.72 0.84
N ASP A 62 -15.55 9.70 0.64
CA ASP A 62 -14.92 9.57 -0.67
C ASP A 62 -14.57 8.11 -1.00
N ILE A 63 -15.39 7.51 -1.87
CA ILE A 63 -15.24 6.11 -2.29
C ILE A 63 -13.89 5.84 -2.98
N PRO A 64 -13.43 6.63 -3.97
CA PRO A 64 -12.09 6.48 -4.54
C PRO A 64 -10.96 6.41 -3.50
N ILE A 65 -10.94 7.33 -2.53
CA ILE A 65 -9.91 7.37 -1.49
C ILE A 65 -9.97 6.10 -0.63
N ILE A 66 -11.17 5.70 -0.18
CA ILE A 66 -11.36 4.50 0.64
C ILE A 66 -10.89 3.26 -0.13
N ALA A 67 -11.39 3.06 -1.35
CA ALA A 67 -11.09 1.88 -2.16
C ALA A 67 -9.58 1.75 -2.44
N ALA A 68 -8.93 2.85 -2.86
CA ALA A 68 -7.50 2.85 -3.14
C ALA A 68 -6.65 2.51 -1.90
N ASN A 69 -6.99 3.11 -0.75
CA ASN A 69 -6.23 2.90 0.47
C ASN A 69 -6.44 1.51 1.09
N ILE A 70 -7.63 0.89 0.94
CA ILE A 70 -7.85 -0.49 1.40
C ILE A 70 -6.93 -1.45 0.65
N VAL A 71 -6.90 -1.36 -0.68
CA VAL A 71 -6.07 -2.26 -1.49
C VAL A 71 -4.59 -1.98 -1.26
N THR A 72 -4.20 -0.71 -1.13
CA THR A 72 -2.82 -0.33 -0.78
C THR A 72 -2.42 -0.86 0.60
N PHE A 73 -3.31 -0.81 1.59
CA PHE A 73 -3.06 -1.36 2.93
C PHE A 73 -2.78 -2.87 2.89
N ILE A 74 -3.54 -3.60 2.07
CA ILE A 74 -3.33 -5.05 1.86
C ILE A 74 -1.94 -5.32 1.28
N PHE A 75 -1.52 -4.57 0.25
CA PHE A 75 -0.18 -4.73 -0.34
C PHE A 75 0.94 -4.33 0.62
N ALA A 76 0.84 -3.17 1.28
CA ALA A 76 1.82 -2.71 2.26
C ALA A 76 1.91 -3.68 3.45
N GLY A 77 0.78 -4.18 3.93
CA GLY A 77 0.70 -5.18 5.00
C GLY A 77 1.37 -6.51 4.62
N MET A 78 1.15 -7.01 3.40
CA MET A 78 1.85 -8.19 2.91
C MET A 78 3.36 -7.96 2.81
N ILE A 79 3.82 -6.81 2.31
CA ILE A 79 5.24 -6.46 2.26
C ILE A 79 5.84 -6.42 3.66
N LEU A 80 5.15 -5.81 4.62
CA LEU A 80 5.57 -5.75 6.02
C LEU A 80 5.66 -7.14 6.65
N MET A 81 4.67 -8.01 6.42
CA MET A 81 4.69 -9.40 6.89
C MET A 81 5.87 -10.18 6.30
N LEU A 82 6.15 -10.00 5.01
CA LEU A 82 7.32 -10.63 4.38
C LEU A 82 8.63 -10.09 4.95
N LYS A 83 8.73 -8.77 5.21
CA LYS A 83 9.90 -8.17 5.87
C LYS A 83 10.12 -8.75 7.27
N ILE A 84 9.07 -8.94 8.06
CA ILE A 84 9.15 -9.59 9.38
C ILE A 84 9.61 -11.05 9.24
N ARG A 85 9.06 -11.79 8.27
CA ARG A 85 9.40 -13.19 8.03
C ARG A 85 10.85 -13.38 7.61
N TYR A 86 11.36 -12.54 6.72
CA TYR A 86 12.71 -12.66 6.17
C TYR A 86 13.79 -12.03 7.06
N LYS A 87 13.42 -11.18 8.02
CA LYS A 87 14.32 -10.72 9.09
C LYS A 87 14.91 -11.89 9.92
N SER A 88 14.14 -12.98 10.04
CA SER A 88 14.55 -14.15 10.83
C SER A 88 15.51 -15.09 10.09
N ASP A 89 15.90 -14.74 8.87
CA ASP A 89 16.93 -15.47 8.13
C ASP A 89 18.32 -15.10 8.70
N PRO A 90 19.13 -16.05 9.19
CA PRO A 90 20.42 -15.79 9.86
C PRO A 90 21.46 -15.03 9.02
N SER A 91 21.17 -14.78 7.74
CA SER A 91 21.99 -13.98 6.84
C SER A 91 21.99 -12.47 7.15
N GLU A 92 21.12 -11.97 8.05
CA GLU A 92 21.04 -10.56 8.45
C GLU A 92 22.01 -10.15 9.59
N GLU A 93 22.78 -11.07 10.20
CA GLU A 93 23.65 -10.77 11.36
C GLU A 93 25.14 -10.48 11.01
N ASN A 94 25.46 -10.11 9.76
CA ASN A 94 26.84 -9.74 9.37
C ASN A 94 26.98 -8.26 9.03
#